data_AF-A0A969QEL0-F1
#
_entry.id   AF-A0A969QEL0-F1
#
_cell.length_a   1.000
_cell.length_b   1.000
_cell.length_c   1.000
_cell.angle_alpha   90.00
_cell.angle_beta   90.00
_cell.angle_gamma   90.00
#
_symmetry.space_group_name_H-M   'P 1'
#
loop_
_entity.id
_entity.type
_entity.pdbx_description
1 polymer ?
#
loop_
_entity_poly.entity_id
_entity_poly.type
_entity_poly.pdbx_seq_one_letter_code
_entity_poly.pdbx_strand_id
1 'polypeptide(L)'
;MPELAPPSLTLLNALLLFSTAVLAGGLNAVAGGGSFITFPTLIFTGVAPIAANATNNTAMWVAALASIGAYRQDLQVERRLLTILSITSLIGGMLGSIALLYTSSDIFNRLIPYLLLLATLVFIFGDRVKTWSQTLTSKPDEPPSLAKLVIFQLAIAIYGGFFGAGIGILMLATMTLAGIKISLTTEM
;
A
#
# COMPACT_ATOMS: atom_id res chain seq x y z
N MET A 1 31.48 -19.18 -9.61
CA MET A 1 30.51 -18.39 -8.82
C MET A 1 29.72 -19.40 -8.01
N PRO A 2 29.80 -19.43 -6.67
CA PRO A 2 29.09 -20.45 -5.90
C PRO A 2 27.60 -20.15 -6.00
N GLU A 3 26.87 -21.16 -6.46
CA GLU A 3 25.42 -21.22 -6.53
C GLU A 3 24.87 -21.07 -5.10
N LEU A 4 24.26 -19.92 -4.80
CA LEU A 4 23.58 -19.69 -3.54
C LEU A 4 22.40 -20.66 -3.47
N ALA A 5 22.59 -21.80 -2.79
CA ALA A 5 21.51 -22.73 -2.49
C ALA A 5 20.33 -21.94 -1.89
N PRO A 6 19.09 -22.16 -2.35
CA PRO A 6 17.94 -21.50 -1.73
C PRO A 6 17.95 -21.82 -0.23
N PRO A 7 17.69 -20.83 0.64
CA PRO A 7 17.72 -21.06 2.08
C PRO A 7 16.81 -22.23 2.40
N SER A 8 17.36 -23.28 3.02
CA SER A 8 16.56 -24.41 3.47
C SER A 8 15.50 -23.87 4.43
N LEU A 9 14.22 -23.96 4.05
CA LEU A 9 13.08 -23.59 4.88
C LEU A 9 13.06 -24.49 6.12
N THR A 10 13.76 -24.07 7.18
CA THR A 10 13.69 -24.74 8.48
C THR A 10 12.27 -24.62 9.02
N LEU A 11 11.81 -25.62 9.78
CA LEU A 11 10.47 -25.61 10.38
C LEU A 11 10.22 -24.33 11.21
N LEU A 12 11.26 -23.82 11.87
CA LEU A 12 11.23 -22.57 12.60
C LEU A 12 10.94 -21.36 11.69
N ASN A 13 11.62 -21.26 10.54
CA ASN A 13 11.38 -20.19 9.56
C ASN A 13 9.96 -20.27 8.99
N ALA A 14 9.46 -21.48 8.71
CA ALA A 14 8.11 -21.68 8.22
C ALA A 14 7.05 -21.24 9.25
N LEU A 15 7.22 -21.61 10.52
CA LEU A 15 6.33 -21.17 11.60
C LEU A 15 6.37 -19.65 11.80
N LEU A 16 7.56 -19.06 11.80
CA LEU A 16 7.72 -17.60 11.91
C LEU A 16 7.04 -16.85 10.76
N LEU A 17 7.25 -17.29 9.51
CA LEU A 17 6.62 -16.70 8.33
C LEU A 17 5.10 -16.87 8.35
N PHE A 18 4.60 -18.04 8.75
CA PHE A 18 3.16 -18.29 8.88
C PHE A 18 2.52 -17.39 9.93
N SER A 19 3.06 -17.34 11.15
CA SER A 19 2.55 -16.46 12.21
C SER A 19 2.62 -14.99 11.80
N THR A 20 3.70 -14.58 11.13
CA THR A 20 3.84 -13.22 10.59
C THR A 20 2.78 -12.91 9.55
N ALA A 21 2.51 -13.84 8.63
CA ALA A 21 1.49 -13.66 7.59
C ALA A 21 0.08 -13.53 8.19
N VAL A 22 -0.23 -14.31 9.23
CA VAL A 22 -1.51 -14.22 9.96
C VAL A 22 -1.65 -12.86 10.65
N LEU A 23 -0.63 -12.41 11.38
CA LEU A 23 -0.64 -11.12 12.06
C LEU A 23 -0.70 -9.94 11.07
N ALA A 24 0.07 -10.01 10.00
CA ALA A 24 0.07 -9.01 8.94
C ALA A 24 -1.26 -8.97 8.20
N GLY A 25 -1.91 -10.11 8.00
CA GLY A 25 -3.28 -10.19 7.48
C GLY A 25 -4.28 -9.45 8.36
N GLY A 26 -4.21 -9.68 9.68
CA GLY A 26 -5.02 -8.93 10.67
C GLY A 26 -4.76 -7.42 10.64
N LEU A 27 -3.50 -6.99 10.61
CA LEU A 27 -3.13 -5.57 10.53
C LEU A 27 -3.54 -4.93 9.21
N ASN A 28 -3.51 -5.69 8.12
CA ASN A 28 -4.02 -5.22 6.84
C ASN A 28 -5.53 -5.01 6.87
N ALA A 29 -6.27 -5.90 7.52
CA ALA A 29 -7.72 -5.75 7.68
C ALA A 29 -8.08 -4.48 8.47
N VAL A 30 -7.23 -4.06 9.42
CA VAL A 30 -7.48 -2.89 10.28
C VAL A 30 -7.00 -1.59 9.66
N ALA A 31 -5.76 -1.54 9.15
CA ALA A 31 -5.09 -0.28 8.80
C ALA A 31 -4.13 -0.36 7.60
N GLY A 32 -4.12 -1.46 6.84
CA GLY A 32 -3.21 -1.63 5.70
C GLY A 32 -1.72 -1.66 6.07
N GLY A 33 -1.42 -2.02 7.33
CA GLY A 33 -0.07 -1.99 7.90
C GLY A 33 0.70 -3.32 7.85
N GLY A 34 0.15 -4.37 7.24
CA GLY A 34 0.75 -5.71 7.25
C GLY A 34 2.19 -5.73 6.71
N SER A 35 2.48 -4.90 5.70
CA SER A 35 3.81 -4.77 5.10
C SER A 35 4.90 -4.29 6.08
N PHE A 36 4.55 -3.60 7.16
CA PHE A 36 5.52 -3.22 8.19
C PHE A 36 6.08 -4.41 8.96
N ILE A 37 5.38 -5.55 8.93
CA ILE A 37 5.83 -6.77 9.58
C ILE A 37 6.36 -7.77 8.55
N THR A 38 5.61 -8.05 7.49
CA THR A 38 6.01 -9.06 6.49
C THR A 38 7.31 -8.73 5.78
N PHE A 39 7.54 -7.46 5.42
CA PHE A 39 8.75 -7.08 4.70
C PHE A 39 10.02 -7.23 5.56
N PRO A 40 10.13 -6.63 6.77
CA PRO A 40 11.29 -6.85 7.62
C PRO A 40 11.52 -8.31 8.00
N THR A 41 10.45 -9.10 8.22
CA THR A 41 10.59 -10.53 8.50
C THR A 41 11.20 -11.30 7.32
N LEU A 42 10.78 -11.00 6.08
CA LEU A 42 11.38 -11.63 4.89
C LEU A 42 12.87 -11.31 4.77
N ILE A 43 13.25 -10.04 4.97
CA ILE A 43 14.67 -9.62 5.00
C ILE A 43 15.43 -10.36 6.10
N PHE A 44 14.85 -10.47 7.29
CA PHE A 44 15.46 -11.16 8.43
C PHE A 44 15.69 -12.66 8.15
N THR A 45 14.81 -13.29 7.38
CA THR A 45 14.98 -14.69 6.93
C THR A 45 16.00 -14.87 5.80
N GLY A 46 16.66 -13.80 5.35
CA GLY A 46 17.71 -13.85 4.33
C GLY A 46 17.23 -13.70 2.89
N VAL A 47 15.97 -13.33 2.67
CA VAL A 47 15.45 -13.06 1.32
C VAL A 47 16.03 -11.73 0.80
N ALA A 48 16.47 -11.73 -0.47
CA ALA A 48 17.01 -10.54 -1.09
C ALA A 48 15.99 -9.38 -1.08
N PRO A 49 16.40 -8.12 -0.85
CA PRO A 49 15.46 -7.00 -0.64
C PRO A 49 14.39 -6.80 -1.71
N ILE A 50 14.77 -6.87 -2.99
CA ILE A 50 13.83 -6.71 -4.10
C ILE A 50 12.85 -7.88 -4.13
N ALA A 51 13.32 -9.12 -3.91
CA ALA A 51 12.48 -10.30 -3.86
C ALA A 51 11.52 -10.26 -2.66
N ALA A 52 12.00 -9.84 -1.49
CA ALA A 52 11.17 -9.66 -0.30
C ALA A 52 10.05 -8.64 -0.53
N ASN A 53 10.37 -7.52 -1.17
CA ASN A 53 9.39 -6.48 -1.50
C ASN A 53 8.36 -6.99 -2.53
N ALA A 54 8.83 -7.67 -3.57
CA ALA A 54 7.96 -8.28 -4.58
C ALA A 54 7.01 -9.30 -3.95
N THR A 55 7.51 -10.23 -3.13
CA THR A 55 6.69 -11.21 -2.40
C THR A 55 5.66 -10.54 -1.50
N ASN A 56 6.06 -9.51 -0.74
CA ASN A 56 5.13 -8.73 0.07
C ASN A 56 4.01 -8.10 -0.77
N ASN A 57 4.35 -7.45 -1.88
CA ASN A 57 3.37 -6.80 -2.76
C ASN A 57 2.47 -7.80 -3.49
N THR A 58 2.97 -8.99 -3.86
CA THR A 58 2.14 -10.06 -4.42
C THR A 58 1.08 -10.52 -3.43
N ALA A 59 1.44 -10.65 -2.14
CA ALA A 59 0.46 -10.97 -1.10
C ALA A 59 -0.61 -9.87 -0.96
N MET A 60 -0.24 -8.59 -1.13
CA MET A 60 -1.19 -7.48 -1.10
C MET A 60 -2.20 -7.52 -2.25
N TRP A 61 -1.78 -7.94 -3.45
CA TRP A 61 -2.68 -8.06 -4.60
C TRP A 61 -3.78 -9.10 -4.37
N VAL A 62 -3.43 -10.24 -3.77
CA VAL A 62 -4.42 -11.27 -3.37
C VAL A 62 -5.40 -10.69 -2.34
N ALA A 63 -4.89 -9.96 -1.35
CA ALA A 63 -5.73 -9.29 -0.36
C ALA A 63 -6.67 -8.24 -1.02
N ALA A 64 -6.16 -7.44 -1.95
CA ALA A 64 -6.94 -6.44 -2.68
C ALA A 64 -8.07 -7.08 -3.50
N LEU A 65 -7.82 -8.20 -4.18
CA LEU A 65 -8.85 -8.95 -4.90
C LEU A 65 -9.94 -9.49 -3.96
N ALA A 66 -9.54 -10.02 -2.80
CA ALA A 66 -10.47 -10.45 -1.77
C ALA A 66 -11.32 -9.29 -1.25
N SER A 67 -10.72 -8.12 -1.00
CA SER A 67 -11.43 -6.91 -0.57
C SER A 67 -12.41 -6.40 -1.61
N ILE A 68 -12.08 -6.45 -2.90
CA ILE A 68 -13.03 -6.11 -3.97
C ILE A 68 -14.26 -7.00 -3.89
N GLY A 69 -14.08 -8.32 -3.72
CA GLY A 69 -15.20 -9.25 -3.59
C GLY A 69 -16.08 -8.98 -2.36
N ALA A 70 -15.45 -8.69 -1.21
CA ALA A 70 -16.12 -8.42 0.05
C ALA A 70 -16.91 -7.10 0.04
N TYR A 71 -16.32 -6.02 -0.48
CA TYR A 71 -16.88 -4.67 -0.40
C TYR A 71 -17.54 -4.19 -1.70
N ARG A 72 -17.73 -5.06 -2.70
CA ARG A 72 -18.33 -4.69 -4.01
C ARG A 72 -19.72 -4.05 -3.90
N GLN A 73 -20.48 -4.39 -2.86
CA GLN A 73 -21.86 -3.91 -2.68
C GLN A 73 -21.92 -2.59 -1.88
N ASP A 74 -20.86 -2.25 -1.15
CA ASP A 74 -20.80 -1.06 -0.28
C ASP A 74 -20.17 0.16 -0.98
N LEU A 75 -19.65 -0.02 -2.20
CA LEU A 75 -19.02 1.05 -2.98
C LEU A 75 -20.05 1.95 -3.66
N GLN A 76 -20.45 3.01 -2.96
CA GLN A 76 -21.25 4.11 -3.52
C GLN A 76 -20.36 5.18 -4.15
N VAL A 77 -19.76 4.88 -5.30
CA VAL A 77 -18.89 5.83 -6.04
C VAL A 77 -19.30 5.86 -7.51
N GLU A 78 -19.21 7.04 -8.13
CA GLU A 78 -19.44 7.20 -9.57
C GLU A 78 -18.52 6.26 -10.37
N ARG A 79 -19.11 5.41 -11.21
CA ARG A 79 -18.36 4.41 -12.02
C ARG A 79 -17.25 5.05 -12.83
N ARG A 80 -17.49 6.22 -13.41
CA ARG A 80 -16.49 6.96 -14.19
C ARG A 80 -15.28 7.35 -13.35
N LEU A 81 -15.51 7.88 -12.15
CA LEU A 81 -14.42 8.26 -11.23
C LEU A 81 -13.63 7.02 -10.80
N LEU A 82 -14.31 5.93 -10.45
CA LEU A 82 -13.67 4.65 -10.12
C LEU A 82 -12.79 4.14 -11.26
N THR A 83 -13.28 4.15 -12.51
CA THR A 83 -12.51 3.69 -13.66
C THR A 83 -11.28 4.57 -13.90
N ILE A 84 -11.42 5.90 -13.81
CA ILE A 84 -10.29 6.83 -13.98
C ILE A 84 -9.23 6.59 -12.90
N LEU A 85 -9.62 6.50 -11.63
CA LEU A 85 -8.68 6.26 -10.54
C LEU A 85 -8.05 4.86 -10.64
N SER A 86 -8.78 3.85 -11.11
CA SER A 86 -8.26 2.49 -11.31
C SER A 86 -7.22 2.44 -12.43
N ILE A 87 -7.50 3.07 -13.59
CA ILE A 87 -6.54 3.17 -14.69
C ILE A 87 -5.29 3.95 -14.25
N THR A 88 -5.50 5.07 -13.55
CA THR A 88 -4.40 5.87 -12.98
C THR A 88 -3.54 5.04 -12.03
N SER A 89 -4.18 4.21 -11.19
CA SER A 89 -3.48 3.31 -10.26
C SER A 89 -2.70 2.23 -10.97
N LEU A 90 -3.25 1.68 -12.06
CA LEU A 90 -2.57 0.67 -12.88
C LEU A 90 -1.32 1.25 -13.54
N ILE A 91 -1.45 2.45 -14.13
CA ILE A 91 -0.32 3.15 -14.75
C ILE A 91 0.74 3.51 -13.71
N GLY A 92 0.35 4.14 -12.61
CA GLY A 92 1.27 4.51 -11.54
C GLY A 92 1.97 3.29 -10.92
N GLY A 93 1.21 2.24 -10.62
CA GLY A 93 1.75 1.00 -10.08
C GLY A 93 2.75 0.32 -11.03
N MET A 94 2.47 0.33 -12.33
CA MET A 94 3.40 -0.16 -13.35
C MET A 94 4.67 0.69 -13.42
N LEU A 95 4.56 2.02 -13.39
CA LEU A 95 5.73 2.90 -13.38
C LEU A 95 6.58 2.69 -12.12
N GLY A 96 5.95 2.55 -10.95
CA GLY A 96 6.62 2.30 -9.68
C GLY A 96 7.33 0.95 -9.65
N SER A 97 6.69 -0.12 -10.15
CA SER A 97 7.29 -1.45 -10.18
C SER A 97 8.43 -1.55 -11.19
N ILE A 98 8.30 -0.90 -12.35
CA ILE A 98 9.41 -0.76 -13.31
C ILE A 98 10.58 -0.01 -12.67
N ALA A 99 10.33 1.11 -11.98
CA ALA A 99 11.37 1.85 -11.28
C ALA A 99 12.08 0.99 -10.22
N LEU A 100 11.35 0.13 -9.50
CA LEU A 100 11.94 -0.83 -8.57
C LEU A 100 12.85 -1.84 -9.29
N LEU A 101 12.43 -2.37 -10.45
CA LEU A 101 13.23 -3.34 -11.22
C LEU A 101 14.52 -2.73 -11.78
N TYR A 102 14.53 -1.43 -12.09
CA TYR A 102 15.74 -0.71 -12.50
C TYR A 102 16.60 -0.24 -11.31
N THR A 103 16.11 -0.35 -10.08
CA THR A 103 16.86 0.04 -8.88
C THR A 103 17.77 -1.11 -8.45
N SER A 104 19.06 -0.84 -8.24
CA SER A 104 19.97 -1.87 -7.75
C SER A 104 19.64 -2.27 -6.30
N SER A 105 19.95 -3.52 -5.95
CA SER A 105 19.69 -4.04 -4.59
C SER A 105 20.38 -3.20 -3.51
N ASP A 106 21.58 -2.68 -3.77
CA ASP A 106 22.31 -1.83 -2.82
C ASP A 106 21.62 -0.49 -2.58
N ILE A 107 21.13 0.16 -3.65
CA ILE A 107 20.39 1.42 -3.54
C ILE A 107 19.08 1.17 -2.81
N PHE A 108 18.34 0.13 -3.19
CA PHE A 108 17.08 -0.21 -2.53
C PHE A 108 17.28 -0.51 -1.04
N ASN A 109 18.31 -1.27 -0.68
CA ASN A 109 18.63 -1.57 0.72
C ASN A 109 18.92 -0.31 1.54
N ARG A 110 19.61 0.68 0.96
CA ARG A 110 19.82 2.00 1.59
C ARG A 110 18.54 2.82 1.71
N LEU A 111 17.58 2.63 0.80
CA LEU A 111 16.28 3.33 0.82
C LEU A 111 15.31 2.74 1.85
N ILE A 112 15.40 1.45 2.18
CA ILE A 112 14.47 0.76 3.10
C ILE A 112 14.20 1.54 4.39
N PRO A 113 15.21 2.02 5.16
CA PRO A 113 14.95 2.74 6.41
C PRO A 113 14.12 4.02 6.20
N TYR A 114 14.37 4.73 5.10
CA TYR A 114 13.65 5.96 4.77
C TYR A 114 12.23 5.66 4.29
N LEU A 115 12.04 4.60 3.50
CA LEU A 115 10.73 4.17 3.03
C LEU A 115 9.86 3.68 4.19
N LEU A 116 10.44 2.89 5.11
CA LEU A 116 9.77 2.47 6.34
C LEU A 116 9.45 3.67 7.24
N LEU A 117 10.38 4.60 7.42
CA LEU A 117 10.13 5.83 8.19
C LEU A 117 8.98 6.64 7.59
N LEU A 118 9.00 6.87 6.26
CA LEU A 118 7.93 7.57 5.56
C LEU A 118 6.59 6.86 5.78
N ALA A 119 6.55 5.55 5.55
CA ALA A 119 5.36 4.76 5.71
C ALA A 119 4.85 4.81 7.18
N THR A 120 5.74 4.71 8.16
CA THR A 120 5.40 4.78 9.59
C THR A 120 4.89 6.17 9.96
N LEU A 121 5.49 7.24 9.43
CA LEU A 121 4.99 8.61 9.64
C LEU A 121 3.60 8.78 9.04
N VAL A 122 3.38 8.32 7.80
CA VAL A 122 2.05 8.31 7.17
C VAL A 122 1.07 7.50 8.01
N PHE A 123 1.51 6.39 8.61
CA PHE A 123 0.67 5.56 9.46
C PHE A 123 0.28 6.26 10.78
N ILE A 124 1.26 6.78 11.52
CA ILE A 124 1.05 7.49 12.79
C ILE A 124 0.24 8.77 12.59
N PHE A 125 0.53 9.51 11.53
CA PHE A 125 -0.15 10.75 11.21
C PHE A 125 -1.33 10.54 10.26
N GLY A 126 -1.81 9.31 10.05
CA GLY A 126 -2.85 9.00 9.06
C GLY A 126 -4.12 9.84 9.22
N ASP A 127 -4.56 10.06 10.47
CA ASP A 127 -5.70 10.93 10.77
C ASP A 127 -5.41 12.39 10.41
N ARG A 128 -4.20 12.87 10.68
CA ARG A 128 -3.78 14.22 10.30
C ARG A 128 -3.58 14.37 8.80
N VAL A 129 -3.11 13.32 8.11
CA VAL A 129 -3.01 13.28 6.64
C VAL A 129 -4.42 13.35 6.03
N LYS A 130 -5.38 12.62 6.61
CA LYS A 130 -6.80 12.69 6.25
C LYS A 130 -7.39 14.08 6.46
N THR A 131 -7.14 14.72 7.61
CA THR A 131 -7.62 16.08 7.90
C THR A 131 -6.90 17.15 7.07
N TRP A 132 -5.59 17.03 6.86
CA TRP A 132 -4.82 17.95 6.03
C TRP A 132 -5.29 17.91 4.57
N SER A 133 -5.59 16.72 4.07
CA SER A 133 -6.24 16.51 2.76
C SER A 133 -7.56 17.30 2.65
N GLN A 134 -8.36 17.35 3.71
CA GLN A 134 -9.60 18.16 3.78
C GLN A 134 -9.35 19.67 3.85
N THR A 135 -8.16 20.13 4.27
CA THR A 135 -7.80 21.56 4.25
C THR A 135 -7.24 22.04 2.91
N LEU A 136 -6.80 21.12 2.04
CA LEU A 136 -6.33 21.42 0.68
C LEU A 136 -7.48 21.65 -0.31
N THR A 137 -8.69 21.23 0.02
CA THR A 137 -9.93 21.67 -0.64
C THR A 137 -10.25 23.08 -0.15
N SER A 138 -9.93 24.08 -0.98
CA SER A 138 -10.05 25.51 -0.66
C SER A 138 -11.48 26.00 -0.38
N LYS A 139 -12.50 25.14 -0.48
CA LYS A 139 -13.88 25.38 -0.06
C LYS A 139 -14.52 24.06 0.41
N PRO A 140 -15.21 24.03 1.56
CA PRO A 140 -15.87 22.82 2.09
C PRO A 140 -16.91 22.18 1.16
N ASP A 141 -17.43 22.92 0.17
CA ASP A 141 -18.54 22.52 -0.69
C ASP A 141 -18.17 22.23 -2.16
N GLU A 142 -16.89 22.38 -2.55
CA GLU A 142 -16.49 22.17 -3.95
C GLU A 142 -15.64 20.89 -4.06
N PRO A 143 -16.10 19.86 -4.79
CA PRO A 143 -15.32 18.64 -4.97
C PRO A 143 -13.98 18.98 -5.62
N PRO A 144 -12.86 18.41 -5.16
CA PRO A 144 -11.56 18.71 -5.74
C PRO A 144 -11.58 18.36 -7.22
N SER A 145 -10.88 19.17 -8.02
CA SER A 145 -10.83 18.94 -9.46
C SER A 145 -10.31 17.54 -9.75
N LEU A 146 -10.95 16.87 -10.71
CA LEU A 146 -10.57 15.53 -11.15
C LEU A 146 -9.06 15.42 -11.43
N ALA A 147 -8.46 16.49 -11.97
CA ALA A 147 -7.02 16.57 -12.21
C ALA A 147 -6.18 16.43 -10.92
N LYS A 148 -6.57 17.10 -9.82
CA LYS A 148 -5.86 16.99 -8.53
C LYS A 148 -5.96 15.56 -7.98
N LEU A 149 -7.15 14.95 -8.05
CA LEU A 149 -7.38 13.56 -7.62
C LEU A 149 -6.52 12.59 -8.42
N VAL A 150 -6.47 12.75 -9.75
CA VAL A 150 -5.64 11.91 -10.63
C VAL A 150 -4.15 12.07 -10.32
N ILE A 151 -3.65 13.30 -10.15
CA ILE A 151 -2.23 13.53 -9.82
C ILE A 151 -1.86 12.89 -8.48
N PHE A 152 -2.71 13.09 -7.46
CA PHE A 152 -2.48 12.54 -6.13
C PHE A 152 -2.54 11.00 -6.14
N GLN A 153 -3.56 10.44 -6.80
CA GLN A 153 -3.69 9.00 -7.01
C GLN A 153 -2.49 8.41 -7.76
N LEU A 154 -2.00 9.10 -8.79
CA LEU A 154 -0.84 8.67 -9.56
C LEU A 154 0.42 8.62 -8.70
N ALA A 155 0.67 9.66 -7.89
CA ALA A 155 1.81 9.69 -6.98
C ALA A 155 1.77 8.54 -5.96
N ILE A 156 0.60 8.30 -5.36
CA ILE A 156 0.39 7.20 -4.42
C ILE A 156 0.58 5.84 -5.10
N ALA A 157 0.08 5.68 -6.33
CA ALA A 157 0.22 4.45 -7.09
C ALA A 157 1.67 4.18 -7.51
N ILE A 158 2.45 5.21 -7.88
CA ILE A 158 3.89 5.08 -8.15
C ILE A 158 4.63 4.62 -6.90
N TYR A 159 4.40 5.27 -5.76
CA TYR A 159 4.94 4.85 -4.47
C TYR A 159 4.52 3.41 -4.12
N GLY A 160 3.25 3.07 -4.36
CA GLY A 160 2.67 1.76 -4.15
C GLY A 160 3.33 0.66 -4.98
N GLY A 161 3.57 0.93 -6.25
CA GLY A 161 4.27 0.03 -7.16
C GLY A 161 5.74 -0.18 -6.78
N PHE A 162 6.37 0.85 -6.23
CA PHE A 162 7.77 0.80 -5.81
C PHE A 162 7.98 0.08 -4.47
N PHE A 163 7.20 0.40 -3.43
CA PHE A 163 7.38 -0.15 -2.07
C PHE A 163 6.10 -0.68 -1.42
N GLY A 164 4.95 -0.05 -1.66
CA GLY A 164 3.65 -0.59 -1.24
C GLY A 164 3.31 -0.50 0.26
N ALA A 165 4.28 -0.38 1.18
CA ALA A 165 3.98 -0.32 2.60
C ALA A 165 3.22 0.97 2.99
N GLY A 166 2.18 0.85 3.83
CA GLY A 166 1.37 1.99 4.27
C GLY A 166 0.49 2.62 3.19
N ILE A 167 0.41 2.02 1.99
CA ILE A 167 -0.40 2.54 0.87
C ILE A 167 -1.89 2.64 1.21
N GLY A 168 -2.42 1.76 2.08
CA GLY A 168 -3.84 1.76 2.46
C GLY A 168 -4.28 3.11 3.05
N ILE A 169 -3.46 3.73 3.89
CA ILE A 169 -3.76 5.03 4.52
C ILE A 169 -3.70 6.15 3.50
N LEU A 170 -2.75 6.10 2.57
CA LEU A 170 -2.69 7.06 1.45
C LEU A 170 -3.92 6.96 0.54
N MET A 171 -4.37 5.73 0.25
CA MET A 171 -5.58 5.50 -0.54
C MET A 171 -6.83 6.02 0.18
N LEU A 172 -6.95 5.81 1.50
CA LEU A 172 -8.03 6.39 2.31
C LEU A 172 -8.01 7.92 2.29
N ALA A 173 -6.83 8.54 2.29
CA ALA A 173 -6.69 9.99 2.16
C ALA A 173 -7.17 10.48 0.78
N THR A 174 -6.87 9.76 -0.31
CA THR A 174 -7.39 10.08 -1.66
C THR A 174 -8.90 9.89 -1.75
N MET A 175 -9.45 8.83 -1.16
CA MET A 175 -10.90 8.58 -1.14
C MET A 175 -11.62 9.68 -0.35
N THR A 176 -11.05 10.10 0.79
CA THR A 176 -11.56 11.24 1.56
C THR A 176 -11.50 12.53 0.75
N LEU A 177 -10.40 12.77 0.03
CA LEU A 177 -10.27 13.92 -0.87
C LEU A 177 -11.33 13.87 -1.98
N ALA A 178 -11.59 12.69 -2.56
CA ALA A 178 -12.60 12.48 -3.58
C ALA A 178 -14.06 12.70 -3.08
N GLY A 179 -14.26 13.06 -1.81
CA GLY A 179 -15.57 13.28 -1.22
C GLY A 179 -16.34 11.99 -0.93
N ILE A 180 -15.68 10.83 -1.00
CA ILE A 180 -16.28 9.53 -0.74
C ILE A 180 -16.42 9.41 0.78
N LYS A 181 -17.62 9.70 1.29
CA LYS A 181 -17.97 9.43 2.70
C LYS A 181 -17.94 7.92 2.90
N ILE A 182 -16.95 7.44 3.65
CA ILE A 182 -16.96 6.09 4.21
C ILE A 182 -18.06 6.11 5.27
N SER A 183 -19.26 5.65 4.90
CA SER A 183 -20.41 5.58 5.80
C SER A 183 -20.21 4.44 6.79
N LEU A 184 -19.38 4.66 7.82
CA LEU A 184 -19.24 3.76 8.97
C LEU A 184 -19.65 4.43 10.30
N THR A 185 -20.29 5.61 10.26
CA THR A 185 -20.80 6.30 11.46
C THR A 185 -22.26 6.71 11.31
N THR A 186 -23.08 5.76 10.89
CA THR A 186 -24.54 5.85 11.05
C THR A 186 -25.04 4.51 11.56
N GLU A 187 -24.57 4.06 12.73
CA GLU A 187 -25.28 3.22 13.71
C GLU A 187 -24.45 3.22 15.01
N MET A 188 -24.54 4.32 15.78
CA MET A 188 -24.30 4.35 17.22
C MET A 188 -25.47 5.07 17.88
#